data_AF-A0A972PL89-F1
#
_entry.id   AF-A0A972PL89-F1
#
_cell.length_a   1.000
_cell.length_b   1.000
_cell.length_c   1.000
_cell.angle_alpha   90.00
_cell.angle_beta   90.00
_cell.angle_gamma   90.00
#
_symmetry.space_group_name_H-M   'P 1'
#
loop_
_entity.id
_entity.type
_entity.pdbx_description
1 polymer ?
#
loop_
_entity_poly.entity_id
_entity_poly.type
_entity_poly.pdbx_seq_one_letter_code
_entity_poly.pdbx_strand_id
1 'polypeptide(L)'
;MTFKSRVKSWFAQPRQAINSLLLLVFCAAWVRDFFYWFPKDAFGSSLNYWAYTDWLIDYSQGFIRRGLSGEITWRLVPAGTPPLPTVAAFSWILILLAAFGYARLLARSLKDFHPMTLFGLLFLPSLFFFYLHDHNAIARKEILGYLSLLLHLLVIEKSFPLKKNAGLPADNELRRYLRGLAPIAVLLLPAIILIHEGNFLLFVPLHAMLTLSVMQLKSPRGWQKDLLRAGLPYLPAALVFLGVYLSGTPGYLTLLNICKRWLAAGALREGTCMLPPDKLSGSTLPASLIPMQWPLARAVQITLMVIATNWAAWLAVLPLLGVSLWYLARQAVYALLRARSVETSVEAFDASTAQAYTKLFFRRYFLIPLLAALPIFLSAYDYGRWFSVLCVNYALVAASLNLPCREYALFRKEHAHETAGAESLRHLDSRAVFYALSIVICILALTLWLPHYCIFVCEIVRSPLVFFSHYYFVN
;
A
#
# COMPACT_ATOMS: atom_id res chain seq x y z
N MET A 1 -25.84 -13.35 33.74
CA MET A 1 -24.98 -14.56 33.60
C MET A 1 -24.04 -14.56 32.37
N THR A 2 -23.99 -13.51 31.54
CA THR A 2 -23.28 -13.50 30.25
C THR A 2 -21.83 -13.00 30.28
N PHE A 3 -21.38 -12.31 31.34
CA PHE A 3 -20.00 -11.80 31.45
C PHE A 3 -19.01 -12.87 31.93
N LYS A 4 -19.37 -13.66 32.96
CA LYS A 4 -18.50 -14.73 33.50
C LYS A 4 -18.18 -15.82 32.46
N SER A 5 -19.10 -16.16 31.55
CA SER A 5 -18.83 -17.17 30.51
C SER A 5 -17.92 -16.66 29.39
N ARG A 6 -18.05 -15.39 28.99
CA ARG A 6 -17.14 -14.75 28.00
C ARG A 6 -15.72 -14.60 28.54
N VAL A 7 -15.55 -14.25 29.82
CA VAL A 7 -14.22 -14.15 30.43
C VAL A 7 -13.53 -15.52 30.48
N LYS A 8 -14.25 -16.60 30.83
CA LYS A 8 -13.69 -17.96 30.79
C LYS A 8 -13.27 -18.39 29.38
N SER A 9 -14.00 -18.00 28.32
CA SER A 9 -13.61 -18.35 26.95
C SER A 9 -12.38 -17.59 26.46
N TRP A 10 -12.11 -16.39 26.99
CA TRP A 10 -10.93 -15.60 26.63
C TRP A 10 -9.63 -16.23 27.15
N PHE A 11 -9.64 -16.73 28.39
CA PHE A 11 -8.50 -17.49 28.93
C PHE A 11 -8.30 -18.84 28.25
N ALA A 12 -9.34 -19.41 27.62
CA ALA A 12 -9.22 -20.64 26.84
C ALA A 12 -8.49 -20.44 25.49
N GLN A 13 -8.32 -19.20 25.02
CA GLN A 13 -7.66 -18.91 23.73
C GLN A 13 -6.65 -17.76 23.86
N PRO A 14 -5.53 -17.96 24.59
CA PRO A 14 -4.55 -16.91 24.88
C PRO A 14 -4.01 -16.22 23.62
N ARG A 15 -3.89 -16.96 22.51
CA ARG A 15 -3.48 -16.44 21.20
C ARG A 15 -4.42 -15.35 20.68
N GLN A 16 -5.73 -15.56 20.77
CA GLN A 16 -6.70 -14.60 20.29
C GLN A 16 -6.67 -13.33 21.15
N ALA A 17 -6.54 -13.49 22.47
CA ALA A 17 -6.43 -12.36 23.41
C ALA A 17 -5.21 -11.48 23.09
N ILE A 18 -4.02 -12.09 22.94
CA ILE A 18 -2.79 -11.38 22.58
C ILE A 18 -2.95 -10.68 21.22
N ASN A 19 -3.47 -11.37 20.22
CA ASN A 19 -3.65 -10.80 18.88
C ASN A 19 -4.65 -9.64 18.86
N SER A 20 -5.71 -9.73 19.66
CA SER A 20 -6.69 -8.65 19.83
C SER A 20 -6.05 -7.43 20.50
N LEU A 21 -5.18 -7.66 21.51
CA LEU A 21 -4.41 -6.60 22.15
C LEU A 21 -3.45 -5.92 21.17
N LEU A 22 -2.70 -6.69 20.37
CA LEU A 22 -1.80 -6.14 19.34
C LEU A 22 -2.55 -5.27 18.33
N LEU A 23 -3.69 -5.75 17.84
CA LEU A 23 -4.53 -4.98 16.91
C LEU A 23 -5.09 -3.72 17.57
N LEU A 24 -5.51 -3.80 18.83
CA LEU A 24 -5.97 -2.65 19.60
C LEU A 24 -4.87 -1.60 19.77
N VAL A 25 -3.64 -2.01 20.10
CA VAL A 25 -2.49 -1.11 20.20
C VAL A 25 -2.20 -0.42 18.87
N PHE A 26 -2.22 -1.15 17.75
CA PHE A 26 -2.06 -0.58 16.42
C PHE A 26 -3.14 0.46 16.11
N CYS A 27 -4.42 0.14 16.34
CA CYS A 27 -5.52 1.08 16.12
C CYS A 27 -5.44 2.29 17.05
N ALA A 28 -5.07 2.10 18.32
CA ALA A 28 -4.91 3.18 19.29
C ALA A 28 -3.76 4.12 18.90
N ALA A 29 -2.67 3.60 18.33
CA ALA A 29 -1.58 4.42 17.79
C ALA A 29 -2.07 5.35 16.67
N TRP A 30 -2.85 4.84 15.71
CA TRP A 30 -3.46 5.66 14.66
C TRP A 30 -4.41 6.74 15.19
N VAL A 31 -5.25 6.39 16.16
CA VAL A 31 -6.18 7.35 16.79
C VAL A 31 -5.41 8.42 17.55
N ARG A 32 -4.39 8.04 18.32
CA ARG A 32 -3.50 8.98 19.03
C ARG A 32 -2.84 9.94 18.05
N ASP A 33 -2.24 9.42 16.98
CA ASP A 33 -1.52 10.22 15.99
C ASP A 33 -2.46 11.17 15.25
N PHE A 34 -3.68 10.73 14.91
CA PHE A 34 -4.70 11.63 14.39
C PHE A 34 -4.96 12.80 15.35
N PHE A 35 -5.27 12.53 16.62
CA PHE A 35 -5.56 13.60 17.59
C PHE A 35 -4.37 14.51 17.87
N TYR A 36 -3.14 14.00 17.78
CA TYR A 36 -1.94 14.79 18.00
C TYR A 36 -1.53 15.65 16.80
N TRP A 37 -1.51 15.05 15.60
CA TRP A 37 -0.96 15.68 14.39
C TRP A 37 -2.01 16.44 13.57
N PHE A 38 -3.26 15.99 13.52
CA PHE A 38 -4.29 16.65 12.71
C PHE A 38 -4.45 18.15 13.02
N PRO A 39 -4.54 18.60 14.30
CA PRO A 39 -4.64 20.02 14.59
C PRO A 39 -3.43 20.82 14.10
N LYS A 40 -2.23 20.24 14.20
CA LYS A 40 -0.98 20.86 13.75
C LYS A 40 -0.90 20.94 12.22
N ASP A 41 -1.45 19.95 11.53
CA ASP A 41 -1.46 19.92 10.06
C ASP A 41 -2.49 20.85 9.46
N ALA A 42 -3.69 20.85 10.03
CA ALA A 42 -4.79 21.64 9.53
C ALA A 42 -4.61 23.12 9.87
N PHE A 43 -4.15 23.44 11.08
CA PHE A 43 -4.16 24.80 11.61
C PHE A 43 -2.77 25.32 12.04
N GLY A 44 -1.76 24.46 12.07
CA GLY A 44 -0.38 24.82 12.36
C GLY A 44 0.50 24.85 11.10
N SER A 45 1.79 24.59 11.28
CA SER A 45 2.79 24.57 10.21
C SER A 45 3.41 23.18 10.00
N SER A 46 2.78 22.10 10.48
CA SER A 46 3.40 20.76 10.45
C SER A 46 3.13 19.98 9.17
N LEU A 47 2.07 20.30 8.42
CA LEU A 47 1.83 19.58 7.18
C LEU A 47 2.91 19.95 6.18
N ASN A 48 3.55 18.91 5.63
CA ASN A 48 4.62 19.09 4.67
C ASN A 48 4.17 19.97 3.50
N TYR A 49 4.83 21.12 3.32
CA TYR A 49 4.48 22.09 2.28
C TYR A 49 4.46 21.48 0.88
N TRP A 50 5.36 20.53 0.59
CA TRP A 50 5.37 19.80 -0.67
C TRP A 50 4.12 18.92 -0.83
N ALA A 51 3.77 18.16 0.20
CA ALA A 51 2.64 17.23 0.13
C ALA A 51 1.32 17.97 -0.03
N TYR A 52 1.15 19.06 0.72
CA TYR A 52 0.02 19.96 0.60
C TYR A 52 -0.11 20.56 -0.81
N THR A 53 0.95 21.20 -1.32
CA THR A 53 0.90 21.89 -2.62
C THR A 53 0.77 20.92 -3.79
N ASP A 54 1.24 19.67 -3.66
CA ASP A 54 1.01 18.64 -4.68
C ASP A 54 -0.50 18.38 -4.88
N TRP A 55 -1.32 18.38 -3.82
CA TRP A 55 -2.78 18.24 -3.96
C TRP A 55 -3.46 19.38 -4.71
N LEU A 56 -2.87 20.58 -4.71
CA LEU A 56 -3.47 21.78 -5.33
C LEU A 56 -3.20 21.92 -6.84
N ILE A 57 -2.37 21.05 -7.42
CA ILE A 57 -2.09 21.05 -8.87
C ILE A 57 -3.41 20.85 -9.61
N ASP A 58 -3.72 21.78 -10.50
CA ASP A 58 -5.00 21.90 -11.20
C ASP A 58 -4.83 22.12 -12.71
N TYR A 59 -5.96 22.23 -13.43
CA TYR A 59 -5.99 22.44 -14.88
C TYR A 59 -6.22 23.90 -15.31
N SER A 60 -5.99 24.88 -14.44
CA SER A 60 -6.21 26.31 -14.75
C SER A 60 -5.39 26.83 -15.93
N GLN A 61 -4.30 26.17 -16.27
CA GLN A 61 -3.41 26.53 -17.38
C GLN A 61 -3.44 25.47 -18.48
N GLY A 62 -4.56 24.75 -18.60
CA GLY A 62 -4.72 23.62 -19.51
C GLY A 62 -4.41 22.28 -18.84
N PHE A 63 -4.45 21.20 -19.64
CA PHE A 63 -4.17 19.86 -19.14
C PHE A 63 -2.71 19.74 -18.70
N ILE A 64 -2.49 19.31 -17.45
CA ILE A 64 -1.18 19.13 -16.85
C ILE A 64 -1.20 17.86 -16.02
N ARG A 65 -0.14 17.04 -16.09
CA ARG A 65 -0.03 15.84 -15.26
C ARG A 65 -0.30 16.16 -13.78
N ARG A 66 -1.06 15.31 -13.08
CA ARG A 66 -1.45 15.45 -11.66
C ARG A 66 -2.53 16.49 -11.35
N GLY A 67 -3.09 17.16 -12.37
CA GLY A 67 -4.02 18.28 -12.19
C GLY A 67 -5.41 17.93 -11.68
N LEU A 68 -5.82 16.65 -11.68
CA LEU A 68 -7.20 16.33 -11.29
C LEU A 68 -7.47 16.59 -9.81
N SER A 69 -6.48 16.45 -8.92
CA SER A 69 -6.70 16.65 -7.48
C SER A 69 -7.03 18.11 -7.15
N GLY A 70 -6.29 19.06 -7.71
CA GLY A 70 -6.54 20.48 -7.49
C GLY A 70 -7.83 20.91 -8.17
N GLU A 71 -8.11 20.41 -9.37
CA GLU A 71 -9.37 20.72 -10.08
C GLU A 71 -10.59 20.30 -9.26
N ILE A 72 -10.57 19.10 -8.66
CA ILE A 72 -11.63 18.64 -7.75
C ILE A 72 -11.69 19.52 -6.51
N THR A 73 -10.53 19.81 -5.90
CA THR A 73 -10.45 20.63 -4.67
C THR A 73 -11.07 22.00 -4.88
N TRP A 74 -10.68 22.71 -5.94
CA TRP A 74 -11.19 24.06 -6.22
C TRP A 74 -12.67 24.11 -6.63
N ARG A 75 -13.23 23.01 -7.12
CA ARG A 75 -14.66 22.93 -7.49
C ARG A 75 -15.57 22.52 -6.32
N LEU A 76 -15.08 21.68 -5.42
CA LEU A 76 -15.89 21.16 -4.30
C LEU A 76 -15.79 22.04 -3.05
N VAL A 77 -14.70 22.78 -2.89
CA VAL A 77 -14.47 23.60 -1.69
C VAL A 77 -15.07 24.99 -1.91
N PRO A 78 -15.93 25.49 -1.00
CA PRO A 78 -16.49 26.83 -1.10
C PRO A 78 -15.42 27.91 -1.20
N ALA A 79 -15.67 28.94 -2.01
CA ALA A 79 -14.79 30.09 -2.13
C ALA A 79 -14.53 30.72 -0.75
N GLY A 80 -13.27 31.04 -0.45
CA GLY A 80 -12.84 31.59 0.83
C GLY A 80 -12.47 30.55 1.90
N THR A 81 -12.73 29.25 1.68
CA THR A 81 -12.24 28.21 2.58
C THR A 81 -10.73 28.04 2.41
N PRO A 82 -9.93 28.04 3.49
CA PRO A 82 -8.49 27.84 3.38
C PRO A 82 -8.19 26.42 2.85
N PRO A 83 -7.34 26.30 1.81
CA PRO A 83 -7.06 25.01 1.17
C PRO A 83 -6.30 24.03 2.09
N LEU A 84 -5.48 24.54 3.03
CA LEU A 84 -4.65 23.71 3.91
C LEU A 84 -5.46 22.79 4.84
N PRO A 85 -6.39 23.29 5.69
CA PRO A 85 -7.26 22.43 6.50
C PRO A 85 -8.01 21.38 5.69
N THR A 86 -8.46 21.74 4.49
CA THR A 86 -9.20 20.83 3.60
C THR A 86 -8.33 19.66 3.17
N VAL A 87 -7.13 19.93 2.64
CA VAL A 87 -6.19 18.90 2.20
C VAL A 87 -5.72 18.04 3.38
N ALA A 88 -5.48 18.65 4.55
CA ALA A 88 -5.14 17.94 5.76
C ALA A 88 -6.25 16.96 6.18
N ALA A 89 -7.49 17.43 6.30
CA ALA A 89 -8.64 16.60 6.68
C ALA A 89 -8.86 15.47 5.67
N PHE A 90 -8.81 15.76 4.38
CA PHE A 90 -8.96 14.77 3.33
C PHE A 90 -7.87 13.69 3.42
N SER A 91 -6.60 14.09 3.55
CA SER A 91 -5.46 13.16 3.67
C SER A 91 -5.59 12.24 4.89
N TRP A 92 -5.96 12.79 6.05
CA TRP A 92 -6.20 12.02 7.26
C TRP A 92 -7.35 11.02 7.12
N ILE A 93 -8.46 11.42 6.51
CA ILE A 93 -9.57 10.51 6.22
C ILE A 93 -9.10 9.36 5.32
N LEU A 94 -8.36 9.66 4.24
CA LEU A 94 -7.89 8.63 3.32
C LEU A 94 -6.93 7.64 4.00
N ILE A 95 -5.94 8.11 4.77
CA ILE A 95 -4.98 7.21 5.41
C ILE A 95 -5.64 6.37 6.50
N LEU A 96 -6.57 6.93 7.28
CA LEU A 96 -7.29 6.19 8.32
C LEU A 96 -8.19 5.12 7.69
N LEU A 97 -8.86 5.42 6.58
CA LEU A 97 -9.63 4.42 5.83
C LEU A 97 -8.74 3.29 5.32
N ALA A 98 -7.54 3.60 4.82
CA ALA A 98 -6.60 2.58 4.36
C ALA A 98 -6.06 1.72 5.52
N ALA A 99 -5.60 2.36 6.60
CA ALA A 99 -5.04 1.70 7.78
C ALA A 99 -6.08 0.83 8.51
N PHE A 100 -7.30 1.32 8.72
CA PHE A 100 -8.38 0.53 9.32
C PHE A 100 -8.95 -0.52 8.36
N GLY A 101 -8.90 -0.27 7.05
CA GLY A 101 -9.18 -1.29 6.04
C GLY A 101 -8.22 -2.47 6.14
N TYR A 102 -6.93 -2.20 6.30
CA TYR A 102 -5.91 -3.22 6.56
C TYR A 102 -6.11 -3.94 7.90
N ALA A 103 -6.35 -3.18 8.99
CA ALA A 103 -6.64 -3.73 10.30
C ALA A 103 -7.86 -4.67 10.27
N ARG A 104 -8.92 -4.31 9.52
CA ARG A 104 -10.09 -5.16 9.30
C ARG A 104 -9.75 -6.48 8.60
N LEU A 105 -8.86 -6.47 7.60
CA LEU A 105 -8.43 -7.70 6.93
C LEU A 105 -7.74 -8.63 7.94
N LEU A 106 -6.80 -8.11 8.73
CA LEU A 106 -6.10 -8.88 9.76
C LEU A 106 -7.04 -9.37 10.87
N ALA A 107 -8.03 -8.55 11.27
CA ALA A 107 -9.00 -8.86 12.31
C ALA A 107 -9.77 -10.17 12.07
N ARG A 108 -9.99 -10.52 10.79
CA ARG A 108 -10.73 -11.73 10.39
C ARG A 108 -9.97 -13.03 10.65
N SER A 109 -8.67 -12.94 10.86
CA SER A 109 -7.76 -14.07 10.98
C SER A 109 -6.93 -14.03 12.25
N LEU A 110 -7.37 -13.25 13.26
CA LEU A 110 -6.67 -13.12 14.54
C LEU A 110 -6.49 -14.45 15.26
N LYS A 111 -7.44 -15.38 15.18
CA LYS A 111 -7.28 -16.71 15.79
C LYS A 111 -6.25 -17.58 15.06
N ASP A 112 -6.04 -17.29 13.78
CA ASP A 112 -5.24 -18.11 12.86
C ASP A 112 -3.76 -17.71 12.85
N PHE A 113 -3.45 -16.42 13.08
CA PHE A 113 -2.08 -15.89 13.04
C PHE A 113 -1.29 -16.06 14.33
N HIS A 114 0.00 -16.38 14.22
CA HIS A 114 0.87 -16.42 15.39
C HIS A 114 1.13 -14.99 15.87
N PRO A 115 1.17 -14.71 17.19
CA PRO A 115 1.32 -13.34 17.68
C PRO A 115 2.52 -12.60 17.12
N MET A 116 3.66 -13.28 16.95
CA MET A 116 4.85 -12.67 16.34
C MET A 116 4.68 -12.37 14.85
N THR A 117 3.94 -13.21 14.11
CA THR A 117 3.62 -12.94 12.70
C THR A 117 2.71 -11.73 12.59
N LEU A 118 1.67 -11.65 13.44
CA LEU A 118 0.78 -10.50 13.48
C LEU A 118 1.51 -9.22 13.92
N PHE A 119 2.37 -9.31 14.94
CA PHE A 119 3.21 -8.20 15.37
C PHE A 119 4.04 -7.65 14.20
N GLY A 120 4.75 -8.51 13.49
CA GLY A 120 5.50 -8.11 12.30
C GLY A 120 4.60 -7.46 11.24
N LEU A 121 3.44 -8.03 10.93
CA LEU A 121 2.52 -7.47 9.94
C LEU A 121 1.89 -6.12 10.35
N LEU A 122 1.83 -5.80 11.65
CA LEU A 122 1.30 -4.52 12.14
C LEU A 122 2.39 -3.46 12.25
N PHE A 123 3.61 -3.84 12.68
CA PHE A 123 4.64 -2.91 13.11
C PHE A 123 5.90 -2.91 12.24
N LEU A 124 5.95 -3.69 11.15
CA LEU A 124 7.10 -3.63 10.23
C LEU A 124 7.17 -2.22 9.57
N PRO A 125 8.33 -1.53 9.60
CA PRO A 125 8.50 -0.17 9.11
C PRO A 125 8.24 0.05 7.63
N SER A 126 8.17 -1.02 6.82
CA SER A 126 7.80 -0.94 5.40
C SER A 126 6.29 -1.10 5.16
N LEU A 127 5.48 -1.23 6.20
CA LEU A 127 4.01 -1.35 6.12
C LEU A 127 3.34 -0.05 6.55
N PHE A 128 2.07 -0.09 6.97
CA PHE A 128 1.37 1.10 7.44
C PHE A 128 2.06 1.81 8.61
N PHE A 129 2.91 1.11 9.37
CA PHE A 129 3.73 1.71 10.43
C PHE A 129 4.72 2.76 9.90
N PHE A 130 5.13 2.67 8.62
CA PHE A 130 5.88 3.72 7.91
C PHE A 130 5.23 5.10 8.07
N TYR A 131 3.92 5.18 7.88
CA TYR A 131 3.17 6.44 7.89
C TYR A 131 2.98 7.01 9.29
N LEU A 132 3.10 6.19 10.34
CA LEU A 132 3.15 6.67 11.73
C LEU A 132 4.55 7.22 12.09
N HIS A 133 5.61 6.66 11.50
CA HIS A 133 6.98 7.16 11.69
C HIS A 133 7.28 8.41 10.86
N ASP A 134 6.79 8.44 9.62
CA ASP A 134 6.92 9.57 8.72
C ASP A 134 5.58 10.25 8.48
N HIS A 135 5.30 11.19 9.37
CA HIS A 135 4.13 12.04 9.30
C HIS A 135 3.99 12.77 7.94
N ASN A 136 5.10 13.12 7.28
CA ASN A 136 5.06 13.80 5.98
C ASN A 136 4.56 12.90 4.84
N ALA A 137 4.42 11.60 5.08
CA ALA A 137 3.88 10.64 4.12
C ALA A 137 2.34 10.57 4.14
N ILE A 138 1.66 11.12 5.16
CA ILE A 138 0.20 11.00 5.32
C ILE A 138 -0.58 11.73 4.21
N ALA A 139 -0.06 12.82 3.67
CA ALA A 139 -0.69 13.57 2.58
C ALA A 139 -0.22 13.13 1.20
N ARG A 140 0.23 11.89 1.02
CA ARG A 140 0.71 11.40 -0.28
C ARG A 140 -0.40 10.73 -1.09
N LYS A 141 -0.43 10.98 -2.40
CA LYS A 141 -1.54 10.62 -3.29
C LYS A 141 -1.66 9.11 -3.57
N GLU A 142 -0.62 8.31 -3.32
CA GLU A 142 -0.65 6.85 -3.45
C GLU A 142 -1.65 6.16 -2.53
N ILE A 143 -2.11 6.83 -1.47
CA ILE A 143 -3.11 6.29 -0.54
C ILE A 143 -4.41 5.94 -1.28
N LEU A 144 -4.75 6.68 -2.34
CA LEU A 144 -5.88 6.36 -3.21
C LEU A 144 -5.75 4.97 -3.86
N GLY A 145 -4.52 4.57 -4.20
CA GLY A 145 -4.25 3.22 -4.72
C GLY A 145 -4.45 2.13 -3.68
N TYR A 146 -4.11 2.37 -2.40
CA TYR A 146 -4.43 1.41 -1.33
C TYR A 146 -5.95 1.22 -1.20
N LEU A 147 -6.71 2.31 -1.28
CA LEU A 147 -8.17 2.26 -1.23
C LEU A 147 -8.75 1.53 -2.44
N SER A 148 -8.22 1.75 -3.66
CA SER A 148 -8.67 1.00 -4.84
C SER A 148 -8.39 -0.50 -4.69
N LEU A 149 -7.24 -0.87 -4.14
CA LEU A 149 -6.88 -2.27 -3.87
C LEU A 149 -7.80 -2.90 -2.82
N LEU A 150 -8.06 -2.20 -1.70
CA LEU A 150 -9.01 -2.63 -0.67
C LEU A 150 -10.42 -2.86 -1.24
N LEU A 151 -10.90 -1.95 -2.10
CA LEU A 151 -12.17 -2.10 -2.79
C LEU A 151 -12.18 -3.33 -3.70
N HIS A 152 -11.09 -3.57 -4.44
CA HIS A 152 -10.97 -4.76 -5.29
C HIS A 152 -11.01 -6.05 -4.46
N LEU A 153 -10.26 -6.12 -3.35
CA LEU A 153 -10.30 -7.25 -2.43
C LEU A 153 -11.71 -7.47 -1.84
N LEU A 154 -12.44 -6.39 -1.53
CA LEU A 154 -13.83 -6.46 -1.09
C LEU A 154 -14.76 -7.00 -2.18
N VAL A 155 -14.55 -6.63 -3.45
CA VAL A 155 -15.30 -7.17 -4.59
C VAL A 155 -15.04 -8.67 -4.74
N ILE A 156 -13.79 -9.12 -4.60
CA ILE A 156 -13.44 -10.55 -4.60
C ILE A 156 -14.17 -11.26 -3.45
N GLU A 157 -14.10 -10.71 -2.24
CA GLU A 157 -14.74 -11.31 -1.07
C GLU A 157 -16.25 -11.50 -1.24
N LYS A 158 -16.95 -10.47 -1.72
CA LYS A 158 -18.41 -10.51 -1.94
C LYS A 158 -18.80 -11.44 -3.09
N SER A 159 -17.93 -11.57 -4.08
CA SER A 159 -18.20 -12.38 -5.28
C SER A 159 -17.93 -13.87 -5.04
N PHE A 160 -16.92 -14.17 -4.23
CA PHE A 160 -16.45 -15.54 -3.95
C PHE A 160 -16.41 -15.81 -2.44
N PRO A 161 -17.57 -15.89 -1.75
CA PRO A 161 -17.61 -16.23 -0.34
C PRO A 161 -17.06 -17.65 -0.11
N LEU A 162 -16.36 -17.86 1.00
CA LEU A 162 -15.93 -19.18 1.44
C LEU A 162 -17.14 -19.91 2.07
N LYS A 163 -17.89 -20.68 1.28
CA LYS A 163 -18.99 -21.55 1.75
C LYS A 163 -18.49 -22.99 1.91
N LYS A 164 -19.01 -23.73 2.90
CA LYS A 164 -18.57 -25.09 3.28
C LYS A 164 -18.62 -26.14 2.16
N ASN A 165 -19.47 -25.97 1.14
CA ASN A 165 -19.64 -26.94 0.03
C ASN A 165 -19.43 -26.30 -1.35
N ALA A 166 -18.58 -25.27 -1.45
CA ALA A 166 -18.41 -24.56 -2.71
C ALA A 166 -17.58 -25.38 -3.71
N GLY A 167 -18.26 -26.01 -4.68
CA GLY A 167 -17.65 -26.45 -5.92
C GLY A 167 -17.01 -25.30 -6.71
N LEU A 168 -16.65 -25.57 -7.97
CA LEU A 168 -16.10 -24.55 -8.87
C LEU A 168 -17.03 -23.32 -8.95
N PRO A 169 -16.48 -22.10 -9.04
CA PRO A 169 -17.29 -20.89 -9.06
C PRO A 169 -18.25 -20.90 -10.24
N ALA A 170 -19.54 -20.71 -9.98
CA ALA A 170 -20.56 -20.65 -11.01
C ALA A 170 -20.38 -19.40 -11.89
N ASP A 171 -20.83 -19.45 -13.15
CA ASP A 171 -20.80 -18.32 -14.11
C ASP A 171 -21.32 -17.00 -13.54
N ASN A 172 -22.31 -17.09 -12.68
CA ASN A 172 -22.93 -15.95 -12.00
C ASN A 172 -21.98 -15.24 -11.03
N GLU A 173 -21.04 -15.94 -10.40
CA GLU A 173 -20.05 -15.38 -9.48
C GLU A 173 -19.03 -14.52 -10.24
N LEU A 174 -18.51 -15.03 -11.36
CA LEU A 174 -17.59 -14.27 -12.21
C LEU A 174 -18.26 -13.01 -12.79
N ARG A 175 -19.52 -13.13 -13.25
CA ARG A 175 -20.29 -11.97 -13.73
C ARG A 175 -20.53 -10.94 -12.63
N ARG A 176 -20.74 -11.38 -11.38
CA ARG A 176 -20.85 -10.48 -10.21
C ARG A 176 -19.52 -9.77 -9.95
N TYR A 177 -18.41 -10.50 -9.98
CA TYR A 177 -17.07 -9.96 -9.82
C TYR A 177 -16.76 -8.89 -10.88
N LEU A 178 -16.95 -9.19 -12.16
CA LEU A 178 -16.67 -8.24 -13.25
C LEU A 178 -17.54 -6.98 -13.16
N ARG A 179 -18.81 -7.11 -12.77
CA ARG A 179 -19.69 -5.96 -12.52
C ARG A 179 -19.21 -5.10 -11.34
N GLY A 180 -18.75 -5.73 -10.27
CA GLY A 180 -18.17 -5.02 -9.12
C GLY A 180 -16.81 -4.38 -9.43
N LEU A 181 -16.02 -4.99 -10.32
CA LEU A 181 -14.72 -4.48 -10.75
C LEU A 181 -14.84 -3.30 -11.71
N ALA A 182 -15.85 -3.28 -12.57
CA ALA A 182 -16.05 -2.24 -13.58
C ALA A 182 -15.89 -0.80 -13.07
N PRO A 183 -16.55 -0.34 -11.98
CA PRO A 183 -16.36 1.03 -11.49
C PRO A 183 -14.93 1.30 -11.00
N ILE A 184 -14.24 0.29 -10.47
CA ILE A 184 -12.84 0.42 -10.04
C ILE A 184 -11.93 0.59 -11.27
N ALA A 185 -12.08 -0.30 -12.26
CA ALA A 185 -11.18 -0.37 -13.40
C ALA A 185 -11.43 0.74 -14.44
N VAL A 186 -12.68 1.12 -14.68
CA VAL A 186 -13.09 2.04 -15.75
C VAL A 186 -13.16 3.49 -15.28
N LEU A 187 -13.41 3.75 -13.98
CA LEU A 187 -13.58 5.11 -13.46
C LEU A 187 -12.50 5.47 -12.43
N LEU A 188 -12.40 4.68 -11.35
CA LEU A 188 -11.54 5.02 -10.22
C LEU A 188 -10.05 5.00 -10.58
N LEU A 189 -9.55 3.92 -11.19
CA LEU A 189 -8.13 3.82 -11.56
C LEU A 189 -7.69 4.91 -12.56
N PRO A 190 -8.43 5.19 -13.65
CA PRO A 190 -8.14 6.33 -14.52
C PRO A 190 -8.10 7.67 -13.77
N ALA A 191 -9.05 7.94 -12.87
CA ALA A 191 -9.05 9.15 -12.06
C ALA A 191 -7.82 9.22 -11.13
N ILE A 192 -7.45 8.12 -10.48
CA ILE A 192 -6.26 8.04 -9.63
C ILE A 192 -4.98 8.33 -10.44
N ILE A 193 -4.91 7.90 -11.70
CA ILE A 193 -3.76 8.16 -12.58
C ILE A 193 -3.69 9.64 -12.98
N LEU A 194 -4.83 10.29 -13.21
CA LEU A 194 -4.89 11.74 -13.46
C LEU A 194 -4.50 12.56 -12.23
N ILE A 195 -4.76 12.05 -11.02
CA ILE A 195 -4.31 12.64 -9.75
C ILE A 195 -2.81 12.42 -9.56
N HIS A 196 -2.33 11.21 -9.83
CA HIS A 196 -0.93 10.85 -9.74
C HIS A 196 -0.60 9.63 -10.60
N GLU A 197 0.18 9.86 -11.65
CA GLU A 197 0.53 8.91 -12.70
C GLU A 197 1.36 7.72 -12.22
N GLY A 198 2.14 7.89 -11.16
CA GLY A 198 2.93 6.81 -10.55
C GLY A 198 2.07 5.65 -10.05
N ASN A 199 0.80 5.91 -9.74
CA ASN A 199 -0.14 4.87 -9.34
C ASN A 199 -0.40 3.84 -10.45
N PHE A 200 -0.21 4.20 -11.72
CA PHE A 200 -0.36 3.24 -12.81
C PHE A 200 0.60 2.05 -12.63
N LEU A 201 1.89 2.32 -12.47
CA LEU A 201 2.93 1.28 -12.40
C LEU A 201 2.88 0.49 -11.08
N LEU A 202 2.34 1.08 -10.00
CA LEU A 202 2.28 0.46 -8.68
C LEU A 202 1.02 -0.41 -8.48
N PHE A 203 -0.13 0.04 -8.99
CA PHE A 203 -1.42 -0.57 -8.66
C PHE A 203 -2.05 -1.33 -9.84
N VAL A 204 -1.97 -0.82 -11.07
CA VAL A 204 -2.64 -1.47 -12.22
C VAL A 204 -2.11 -2.89 -12.49
N PRO A 205 -0.79 -3.16 -12.48
CA PRO A 205 -0.26 -4.51 -12.60
C PRO A 205 -0.81 -5.46 -11.52
N LEU A 206 -0.88 -5.01 -10.26
CA LEU A 206 -1.41 -5.82 -9.17
C LEU A 206 -2.90 -6.11 -9.35
N HIS A 207 -3.69 -5.10 -9.70
CA HIS A 207 -5.10 -5.25 -10.03
C HIS A 207 -5.30 -6.25 -11.19
N ALA A 208 -4.50 -6.16 -12.25
CA ALA A 208 -4.54 -7.12 -13.35
C ALA A 208 -4.18 -8.54 -12.92
N MET A 209 -3.18 -8.72 -12.04
CA MET A 209 -2.83 -10.04 -11.49
C MET A 209 -3.93 -10.62 -10.61
N LEU A 210 -4.62 -9.81 -9.81
CA LEU A 210 -5.80 -10.24 -9.05
C LEU A 210 -6.92 -10.70 -9.99
N THR A 211 -7.21 -9.94 -11.04
CA THR A 211 -8.21 -10.30 -12.05
C THR A 211 -7.84 -11.59 -12.78
N LEU A 212 -6.58 -11.72 -13.21
CA LEU A 212 -6.09 -12.93 -13.87
C LEU A 212 -6.30 -14.16 -13.00
N SER A 213 -5.98 -14.03 -11.71
CA SER A 213 -6.12 -15.10 -10.73
C SER A 213 -7.57 -15.52 -10.56
N VAL A 214 -8.48 -14.55 -10.43
CA VAL A 214 -9.93 -14.81 -10.37
C VAL A 214 -10.44 -15.47 -11.66
N MET A 215 -9.98 -15.04 -12.83
CA MET A 215 -10.40 -15.62 -14.12
C MET A 215 -9.91 -17.06 -14.29
N GLN A 216 -8.68 -17.34 -13.86
CA GLN A 216 -8.12 -18.69 -13.84
C GLN A 216 -8.87 -19.62 -12.89
N LEU A 217 -9.66 -19.11 -11.94
CA LEU A 217 -10.43 -19.96 -11.04
C LEU A 217 -11.48 -20.83 -11.75
N LYS A 218 -11.89 -20.46 -12.96
CA LYS A 218 -13.02 -21.10 -13.67
C LYS A 218 -12.58 -22.16 -14.69
N SER A 219 -11.51 -21.90 -15.45
CA SER A 219 -10.92 -22.84 -16.41
C SER A 219 -9.72 -22.18 -17.08
N PRO A 220 -8.53 -22.80 -17.08
CA PRO A 220 -7.37 -22.31 -17.81
C PRO A 220 -7.65 -22.45 -19.32
N ARG A 221 -8.04 -21.37 -20.00
CA ARG A 221 -8.30 -21.38 -21.46
C ARG A 221 -7.04 -21.08 -22.28
N GLY A 222 -5.88 -21.22 -21.63
CA GLY A 222 -4.56 -20.84 -22.12
C GLY A 222 -4.12 -19.50 -21.54
N TRP A 223 -2.90 -19.46 -20.99
CA TRP A 223 -2.33 -18.32 -20.26
C TRP A 223 -2.47 -16.99 -21.01
N GLN A 224 -2.20 -16.96 -22.32
CA GLN A 224 -2.25 -15.74 -23.13
C GLN A 224 -3.67 -15.15 -23.23
N LYS A 225 -4.69 -16.00 -23.45
CA LYS A 225 -6.08 -15.55 -23.56
C LYS A 225 -6.60 -15.02 -22.23
N ASP A 226 -6.21 -15.67 -21.14
CA ASP A 226 -6.59 -15.24 -19.80
C ASP A 226 -5.89 -13.92 -19.41
N LEU A 227 -4.62 -13.76 -19.77
CA LEU A 227 -3.88 -12.51 -19.57
C LEU A 227 -4.50 -11.33 -20.33
N LEU A 228 -4.82 -11.50 -21.61
CA LEU A 228 -5.46 -10.46 -22.43
C LEU A 228 -6.82 -10.06 -21.87
N ARG A 229 -7.64 -11.04 -21.46
CA ARG A 229 -8.94 -10.76 -20.87
C ARG A 229 -8.85 -10.11 -19.49
N ALA A 230 -7.86 -10.48 -18.70
CA ALA A 230 -7.62 -9.86 -17.40
C ALA A 230 -7.11 -8.42 -17.54
N GLY A 231 -6.35 -8.12 -18.61
CA GLY A 231 -5.86 -6.78 -18.92
C GLY A 231 -6.92 -5.85 -19.50
N LEU A 232 -7.88 -6.37 -20.26
CA LEU A 232 -8.87 -5.56 -20.99
C LEU A 232 -9.67 -4.56 -20.11
N PRO A 233 -10.15 -4.91 -18.90
CA PRO A 233 -10.82 -3.95 -18.01
C PRO A 233 -9.98 -2.72 -17.64
N TYR A 234 -8.65 -2.84 -17.72
CA TYR A 234 -7.70 -1.79 -17.34
C TYR A 234 -7.22 -0.95 -18.54
N LEU A 235 -7.75 -1.20 -19.74
CA LEU A 235 -7.46 -0.40 -20.93
C LEU A 235 -7.72 1.11 -20.72
N PRO A 236 -8.82 1.57 -20.09
CA PRO A 236 -9.02 2.99 -19.81
C PRO A 236 -7.90 3.59 -18.97
N ALA A 237 -7.41 2.87 -17.96
CA ALA A 237 -6.31 3.30 -17.11
C ALA A 237 -5.00 3.42 -17.91
N ALA A 238 -4.72 2.45 -18.79
CA ALA A 238 -3.56 2.48 -19.67
C ALA A 238 -3.61 3.63 -20.69
N LEU A 239 -4.78 3.90 -21.28
CA LEU A 239 -4.98 5.01 -22.21
C LEU A 239 -4.80 6.37 -21.52
N VAL A 240 -5.34 6.52 -20.30
CA VAL A 240 -5.13 7.74 -19.50
C VAL A 240 -3.67 7.92 -19.13
N PHE A 241 -2.99 6.85 -18.68
CA PHE A 241 -1.56 6.91 -18.39
C PHE A 241 -0.74 7.32 -19.63
N LEU A 242 -1.04 6.73 -20.80
CA LEU A 242 -0.41 7.10 -22.05
C LEU A 242 -0.68 8.56 -22.42
N GLY A 243 -1.92 9.04 -22.28
CA GLY A 243 -2.28 10.44 -22.51
C GLY A 243 -1.53 11.40 -21.58
N VAL A 244 -1.43 11.08 -20.28
CA VAL A 244 -0.64 11.86 -19.32
C VAL A 244 0.84 11.86 -19.71
N TYR A 245 1.39 10.71 -20.09
CA TYR A 245 2.79 10.61 -20.49
C TYR A 245 3.10 11.41 -21.77
N LEU A 246 2.23 11.31 -22.78
CA LEU A 246 2.38 12.03 -24.06
C LEU A 246 2.13 13.54 -23.94
N SER A 247 1.43 14.00 -22.91
CA SER A 247 1.24 15.45 -22.66
C SER A 247 2.54 16.18 -22.32
N GLY A 248 3.61 15.44 -21.96
CA GLY A 248 4.93 15.99 -21.75
C GLY A 248 5.11 16.75 -20.42
N THR A 249 6.14 17.59 -20.37
CA THR A 249 6.47 18.42 -19.20
C THR A 249 5.93 19.83 -19.38
N PRO A 250 5.17 20.39 -18.41
CA PRO A 250 4.72 21.77 -18.48
C PRO A 250 5.89 22.75 -18.50
N GLY A 251 5.74 23.83 -19.27
CA GLY A 251 6.70 24.92 -19.30
C GLY A 251 6.72 25.72 -17.98
N TYR A 252 7.81 26.45 -17.74
CA TYR A 252 7.96 27.27 -16.53
C TYR A 252 6.83 28.29 -16.35
N LEU A 253 6.42 28.97 -17.41
CA LEU A 253 5.37 30.00 -17.37
C LEU A 253 4.01 29.42 -16.93
N THR A 254 3.66 28.23 -17.42
CA THR A 254 2.47 27.48 -17.03
C THR A 254 2.47 27.23 -15.51
N LEU A 255 3.59 26.73 -14.98
CA LEU A 255 3.72 26.44 -13.55
C LEU A 255 3.75 27.71 -12.69
N LEU A 256 4.35 28.79 -13.18
CA LEU A 256 4.32 30.08 -12.50
C LEU A 256 2.89 30.64 -12.39
N ASN A 257 2.07 30.51 -13.43
CA ASN A 257 0.69 30.96 -13.37
C ASN A 257 -0.16 30.14 -12.40
N ILE A 258 0.07 28.81 -12.31
CA ILE A 258 -0.51 27.98 -11.24
C ILE A 258 -0.10 28.48 -9.87
N CYS A 259 1.21 28.73 -9.66
CA CYS A 259 1.73 29.27 -8.41
C CYS A 259 1.04 30.61 -8.05
N LYS A 260 0.94 31.54 -9.01
CA LYS A 260 0.26 32.83 -8.80
C LYS A 260 -1.21 32.66 -8.42
N ARG A 261 -1.92 31.68 -9.01
CA ARG A 261 -3.28 31.34 -8.60
C ARG A 261 -3.34 30.87 -7.15
N TRP A 262 -2.43 29.97 -6.75
CA TRP A 262 -2.34 29.51 -5.37
C TRP A 262 -2.05 30.67 -4.40
N LEU A 263 -1.14 31.58 -4.76
CA LEU A 263 -0.84 32.77 -3.98
C LEU A 263 -2.08 33.67 -3.83
N ALA A 264 -2.80 33.93 -4.94
CA ALA A 264 -4.04 34.71 -4.91
C ALA A 264 -5.15 34.05 -4.09
N ALA A 265 -5.15 32.72 -3.99
CA ALA A 265 -6.07 31.95 -3.15
C ALA A 265 -5.61 31.86 -1.66
N GLY A 266 -4.52 32.54 -1.28
CA GLY A 266 -3.97 32.49 0.08
C GLY A 266 -3.36 31.13 0.45
N ALA A 267 -3.07 30.28 -0.53
CA ALA A 267 -2.48 28.95 -0.29
C ALA A 267 -0.96 29.00 -0.05
N LEU A 268 -0.30 30.10 -0.43
CA LEU A 268 1.16 30.26 -0.30
C LEU A 268 1.50 31.57 0.42
N ARG A 269 2.73 31.67 0.93
CA ARG A 269 3.27 32.90 1.51
C ARG A 269 3.66 33.89 0.42
N GLU A 270 3.64 35.18 0.71
CA GLU A 270 4.12 36.20 -0.22
C GLU A 270 5.57 35.95 -0.64
N GLY A 271 5.91 36.26 -1.90
CA GLY A 271 7.25 36.06 -2.45
C GLY A 271 7.57 34.64 -2.95
N THR A 272 6.70 33.63 -2.78
CA THR A 272 6.97 32.26 -3.29
C THR A 272 6.71 32.08 -4.79
N CYS A 273 6.18 33.07 -5.51
CA CYS A 273 5.83 32.93 -6.93
C CYS A 273 6.51 34.00 -7.80
N MET A 274 7.82 34.16 -7.67
CA MET A 274 8.59 35.16 -8.42
C MET A 274 9.29 34.54 -9.64
N LEU A 275 9.47 35.30 -10.72
CA LEU A 275 10.43 34.93 -11.77
C LEU A 275 11.83 35.25 -11.24
N PRO A 276 12.78 34.30 -11.14
CA PRO A 276 14.15 34.66 -10.83
C PRO A 276 14.65 35.54 -12.00
N PRO A 277 15.09 36.79 -11.74
CA PRO A 277 15.45 37.72 -12.80
C PRO A 277 16.62 37.19 -13.63
N ASP A 278 17.58 36.52 -12.98
CA ASP A 278 18.74 35.92 -13.62
C ASP A 278 19.05 34.58 -12.91
N LYS A 279 18.82 33.43 -13.57
CA LYS A 279 18.88 32.10 -12.93
C LYS A 279 20.28 31.76 -12.41
N LEU A 280 20.54 31.95 -11.11
CA LEU A 280 21.61 31.28 -10.36
C LEU A 280 21.05 30.72 -9.02
N SER A 281 20.88 29.40 -9.01
CA SER A 281 20.57 28.51 -7.87
C SER A 281 19.39 28.87 -6.95
N GLY A 282 18.17 28.73 -7.47
CA GLY A 282 16.97 28.63 -6.63
C GLY A 282 15.71 28.68 -7.48
N SER A 283 14.95 27.59 -7.54
CA SER A 283 13.58 27.70 -8.03
C SER A 283 12.76 28.40 -6.96
N THR A 284 12.16 29.52 -7.30
CA THR A 284 11.16 30.22 -6.47
C THR A 284 9.87 29.41 -6.38
N LEU A 285 9.57 28.54 -7.36
CA LEU A 285 8.35 27.72 -7.35
C LEU A 285 8.32 26.75 -6.16
N PRO A 286 7.12 26.45 -5.63
CA PRO A 286 6.91 25.40 -4.64
C PRO A 286 7.57 24.09 -5.06
N ALA A 287 8.14 23.37 -4.10
CA ALA A 287 8.90 22.15 -4.35
C ALA A 287 8.09 21.05 -5.06
N SER A 288 6.76 21.08 -5.02
CA SER A 288 5.86 20.17 -5.75
C SER A 288 5.85 20.43 -7.26
N LEU A 289 6.08 21.67 -7.71
CA LEU A 289 6.11 22.03 -9.12
C LEU A 289 7.48 21.79 -9.77
N ILE A 290 8.57 21.78 -9.00
CA ILE A 290 9.93 21.63 -9.53
C ILE A 290 10.11 20.32 -10.32
N PRO A 291 9.75 19.13 -9.77
CA PRO A 291 9.88 17.88 -10.50
C PRO A 291 8.96 17.79 -11.72
N MET A 292 7.95 18.66 -11.85
CA MET A 292 7.09 18.69 -13.02
C MET A 292 7.82 19.19 -14.27
N GLN A 293 8.85 20.01 -14.10
CA GLN A 293 9.67 20.53 -15.20
C GLN A 293 10.72 19.53 -15.68
N TRP A 294 11.01 18.50 -14.90
CA TRP A 294 12.11 17.61 -15.23
C TRP A 294 11.72 16.70 -16.39
N PRO A 295 12.49 16.71 -17.49
CA PRO A 295 12.41 15.62 -18.46
C PRO A 295 12.85 14.33 -17.77
N LEU A 296 12.42 13.18 -18.29
CA LEU A 296 12.73 11.87 -17.72
C LEU A 296 14.24 11.67 -17.54
N ALA A 297 15.06 12.07 -18.52
CA ALA A 297 16.52 11.97 -18.44
C ALA A 297 17.10 12.73 -17.23
N ARG A 298 16.57 13.93 -16.94
CA ARG A 298 17.01 14.72 -15.78
C ARG A 298 16.56 14.09 -14.47
N ALA A 299 15.32 13.59 -14.42
CA ALA A 299 14.81 12.88 -13.26
C ALA A 299 15.66 11.63 -12.96
N VAL A 300 16.02 10.85 -13.98
CA VAL A 300 16.91 9.69 -13.87
C VAL A 300 18.30 10.11 -13.38
N GLN A 301 18.89 11.15 -13.96
CA GLN A 301 20.21 11.63 -13.53
C GLN A 301 20.24 12.03 -12.05
N ILE A 302 19.26 12.81 -11.58
CA ILE A 302 19.14 13.21 -10.18
C ILE A 302 18.95 11.98 -9.29
N THR A 303 18.09 11.06 -9.72
CA THR A 303 17.76 9.85 -9.00
C THR A 303 19.01 8.96 -8.83
N LEU A 304 19.78 8.74 -9.89
CA LEU A 304 21.05 8.00 -9.84
C LEU A 304 22.09 8.67 -8.93
N MET A 305 22.18 10.00 -8.93
CA MET A 305 23.06 10.74 -8.02
C MET A 305 22.67 10.49 -6.54
N VAL A 306 21.37 10.50 -6.23
CA VAL A 306 20.87 10.21 -4.87
C VAL A 306 21.14 8.76 -4.47
N ILE A 307 20.93 7.79 -5.39
CA ILE A 307 21.28 6.38 -5.15
C ILE A 307 22.78 6.27 -4.85
N ALA A 308 23.64 6.86 -5.68
CA ALA A 308 25.09 6.75 -5.52
C ALA A 308 25.58 7.30 -4.18
N THR A 309 24.85 8.24 -3.58
CA THR A 309 25.18 8.80 -2.26
C THR A 309 24.81 7.87 -1.10
N ASN A 310 23.79 7.00 -1.29
CA ASN A 310 23.18 6.22 -0.20
C ASN A 310 23.04 4.72 -0.51
N TRP A 311 23.74 4.20 -1.52
CA TRP A 311 23.51 2.86 -2.07
C TRP A 311 23.68 1.75 -1.03
N ALA A 312 24.66 1.87 -0.12
CA ALA A 312 24.90 0.86 0.93
C ALA A 312 23.72 0.75 1.91
N ALA A 313 23.16 1.88 2.32
CA ALA A 313 21.96 1.92 3.17
C ALA A 313 20.77 1.26 2.47
N TRP A 314 20.54 1.59 1.19
CA TRP A 314 19.44 1.02 0.42
C TRP A 314 19.61 -0.48 0.13
N LEU A 315 20.83 -0.93 -0.20
CA LEU A 315 21.14 -2.34 -0.41
C LEU A 315 21.06 -3.17 0.88
N ALA A 316 21.20 -2.55 2.05
CA ALA A 316 21.00 -3.25 3.32
C ALA A 316 19.51 -3.28 3.71
N VAL A 317 18.86 -2.11 3.73
CA VAL A 317 17.51 -1.95 4.30
C VAL A 317 16.42 -2.57 3.44
N LEU A 318 16.46 -2.35 2.12
CA LEU A 318 15.37 -2.83 1.24
C LEU A 318 15.32 -4.37 1.18
N PRO A 319 16.45 -5.09 1.00
CA PRO A 319 16.42 -6.55 1.05
C PRO A 319 16.04 -7.07 2.44
N LEU A 320 16.52 -6.45 3.52
CA LEU A 320 16.19 -6.87 4.88
C LEU A 320 14.70 -6.76 5.18
N LEU A 321 14.09 -5.61 4.87
CA LEU A 321 12.64 -5.39 5.04
C LEU A 321 11.82 -6.23 4.05
N GLY A 322 12.30 -6.40 2.82
CA GLY A 322 11.66 -7.24 1.80
C GLY A 322 11.63 -8.72 2.17
N VAL A 323 12.74 -9.26 2.65
CA VAL A 323 12.85 -10.63 3.16
C VAL A 323 12.00 -10.81 4.41
N SER A 324 12.01 -9.83 5.32
CA SER A 324 11.16 -9.84 6.51
C SER A 324 9.68 -9.92 6.15
N LEU A 325 9.23 -9.07 5.22
CA LEU A 325 7.84 -9.09 4.75
C LEU A 325 7.50 -10.37 4.01
N TRP A 326 8.36 -10.83 3.10
CA TRP A 326 8.18 -12.09 2.38
C TRP A 326 7.95 -13.24 3.37
N TYR A 327 8.81 -13.32 4.39
CA TYR A 327 8.71 -14.34 5.42
C TYR A 327 7.40 -14.25 6.21
N LEU A 328 7.04 -13.05 6.69
CA LEU A 328 5.80 -12.84 7.46
C LEU A 328 4.54 -13.16 6.63
N ALA A 329 4.47 -12.66 5.40
CA ALA A 329 3.34 -12.90 4.49
C ALA A 329 3.21 -14.39 4.15
N ARG A 330 4.34 -15.08 3.95
CA ARG A 330 4.38 -16.53 3.73
C ARG A 330 3.81 -17.30 4.92
N GLN A 331 4.21 -16.95 6.15
CA GLN A 331 3.65 -17.55 7.38
C GLN A 331 2.17 -17.24 7.53
N ALA A 332 1.75 -16.02 7.22
CA ALA A 332 0.35 -15.61 7.29
C ALA A 332 -0.51 -16.41 6.31
N VAL A 333 -0.15 -16.43 5.02
CA VAL A 333 -0.88 -17.20 4.00
C VAL A 333 -0.93 -18.68 4.38
N TYR A 334 0.19 -19.29 4.78
CA TYR A 334 0.20 -20.69 5.21
C TYR A 334 -0.75 -20.96 6.39
N ALA A 335 -0.76 -20.07 7.39
CA ALA A 335 -1.67 -20.18 8.53
C ALA A 335 -3.15 -20.08 8.12
N LEU A 336 -3.49 -19.20 7.18
CA LEU A 336 -4.84 -19.08 6.61
C LEU A 336 -5.27 -20.36 5.91
N LEU A 337 -4.41 -20.89 5.04
CA LEU A 337 -4.71 -22.12 4.29
C LEU A 337 -4.95 -23.30 5.23
N ARG A 338 -4.08 -23.48 6.23
CA ARG A 338 -4.19 -24.55 7.23
C ARG A 338 -5.46 -24.41 8.07
N ALA A 339 -5.79 -23.21 8.53
CA ALA A 339 -6.99 -22.99 9.33
C ALA A 339 -8.26 -23.36 8.56
N ARG A 340 -8.31 -23.04 7.26
CA ARG A 340 -9.49 -23.28 6.43
C ARG A 340 -9.62 -24.70 5.91
N SER A 341 -8.52 -25.40 5.66
CA SER A 341 -8.57 -26.83 5.34
C SER A 341 -9.13 -27.65 6.50
N VAL A 342 -8.78 -27.31 7.75
CA VAL A 342 -9.29 -27.99 8.95
C VAL A 342 -10.80 -27.75 9.12
N GLU A 343 -11.26 -26.51 8.92
CA GLU A 343 -12.67 -26.14 9.10
C GLU A 343 -13.61 -26.76 8.05
N THR A 344 -13.10 -27.03 6.84
CA THR A 344 -13.91 -27.54 5.73
C THR A 344 -14.09 -29.06 5.75
N SER A 345 -13.37 -29.82 6.59
CA SER A 345 -13.55 -31.27 6.84
C SER A 345 -13.52 -32.23 5.65
N VAL A 346 -13.40 -31.74 4.40
CA VAL A 346 -13.54 -32.56 3.19
C VAL A 346 -12.22 -33.22 2.79
N GLU A 347 -11.05 -32.63 3.10
CA GLU A 347 -9.74 -33.19 2.75
C GLU A 347 -8.64 -32.79 3.74
N ALA A 348 -7.67 -33.68 3.99
CA ALA A 348 -6.49 -33.40 4.82
C ALA A 348 -5.66 -32.24 4.26
N PHE A 349 -5.03 -31.44 5.12
CA PHE A 349 -4.16 -30.33 4.71
C PHE A 349 -2.81 -30.86 4.18
N ASP A 350 -2.44 -30.49 2.96
CA ASP A 350 -1.14 -30.81 2.37
C ASP A 350 -0.15 -29.66 2.57
N ALA A 351 0.78 -29.84 3.52
CA ALA A 351 1.79 -28.85 3.85
C ALA A 351 2.77 -28.58 2.70
N SER A 352 3.10 -29.58 1.89
CA SER A 352 4.09 -29.49 0.80
C SER A 352 3.54 -28.65 -0.36
N THR A 353 2.30 -28.92 -0.76
CA THR A 353 1.58 -28.15 -1.77
C THR A 353 1.31 -26.72 -1.28
N ALA A 354 0.96 -26.55 0.00
CA ALA A 354 0.79 -25.21 0.58
C ALA A 354 2.11 -24.41 0.54
N GLN A 355 3.26 -25.04 0.81
CA GLN A 355 4.57 -24.39 0.69
C GLN A 355 4.86 -23.96 -0.75
N ALA A 356 4.64 -24.85 -1.72
CA ALA A 356 4.82 -24.53 -3.14
C ALA A 356 3.92 -23.35 -3.57
N TYR A 357 2.65 -23.37 -3.14
CA TYR A 357 1.70 -22.30 -3.39
C TYR A 357 2.17 -20.96 -2.80
N THR A 358 2.68 -20.92 -1.56
CA THR A 358 3.14 -19.64 -0.99
C THR A 358 4.31 -19.01 -1.77
N LYS A 359 5.17 -19.82 -2.41
CA LYS A 359 6.23 -19.32 -3.31
C LYS A 359 5.63 -18.73 -4.59
N LEU A 360 4.64 -19.41 -5.18
CA LEU A 360 3.91 -18.89 -6.35
C LEU A 360 3.19 -17.58 -6.02
N PHE A 361 2.52 -17.52 -4.86
CA PHE A 361 1.83 -16.34 -4.37
C PHE A 361 2.76 -15.12 -4.27
N PHE A 362 3.96 -15.29 -3.71
CA PHE A 362 4.96 -14.22 -3.66
C PHE A 362 5.39 -13.75 -5.05
N ARG A 363 5.71 -14.69 -5.96
CA ARG A 363 6.09 -14.34 -7.34
C ARG A 363 4.99 -13.51 -8.02
N ARG A 364 3.74 -13.94 -7.86
CA ARG A 364 2.58 -13.34 -8.50
C ARG A 364 2.23 -11.94 -7.96
N TYR A 365 2.23 -11.78 -6.64
CA TYR A 365 1.67 -10.58 -5.99
C TYR A 365 2.72 -9.60 -5.44
N PHE A 366 4.01 -9.97 -5.43
CA PHE A 366 5.10 -9.06 -5.06
C PHE A 366 6.08 -8.85 -6.20
N LEU A 367 6.68 -9.92 -6.75
CA LEU A 367 7.74 -9.77 -7.76
C LEU A 367 7.23 -9.18 -9.08
N ILE A 368 6.09 -9.63 -9.61
CA ILE A 368 5.55 -9.06 -10.85
C ILE A 368 5.21 -7.57 -10.69
N PRO A 369 4.47 -7.12 -9.65
CA PRO A 369 4.27 -5.70 -9.39
C PRO A 369 5.57 -4.91 -9.17
N LEU A 370 6.56 -5.48 -8.46
CA LEU A 370 7.87 -4.85 -8.27
C LEU A 370 8.58 -4.62 -9.61
N LEU A 371 8.59 -5.61 -10.49
CA LEU A 371 9.18 -5.50 -11.83
C LEU A 371 8.49 -4.41 -12.66
N ALA A 372 7.17 -4.34 -12.60
CA ALA A 372 6.40 -3.29 -13.27
C ALA A 372 6.66 -1.89 -12.68
N ALA A 373 7.00 -1.80 -11.39
CA ALA A 373 7.31 -0.56 -10.69
C ALA A 373 8.77 -0.10 -10.86
N LEU A 374 9.68 -0.92 -11.39
CA LEU A 374 11.10 -0.57 -11.59
C LEU A 374 11.34 0.80 -12.27
N PRO A 375 10.55 1.24 -13.27
CA PRO A 375 10.73 2.57 -13.84
C PRO A 375 10.59 3.72 -12.83
N ILE A 376 9.79 3.55 -11.77
CA ILE A 376 9.67 4.54 -10.68
C ILE A 376 10.97 4.61 -9.89
N PHE A 377 11.58 3.47 -9.58
CA PHE A 377 12.86 3.41 -8.86
C PHE A 377 14.02 4.05 -9.65
N LEU A 378 13.88 4.20 -10.96
CA LEU A 378 14.84 4.89 -11.80
C LEU A 378 14.56 6.39 -11.96
N SER A 379 13.33 6.84 -11.74
CA SER A 379 12.89 8.21 -12.05
C SER A 379 12.44 9.02 -10.84
N ALA A 380 12.31 8.39 -9.66
CA ALA A 380 11.94 9.05 -8.42
C ALA A 380 12.90 8.64 -7.30
N TYR A 381 13.45 9.64 -6.59
CA TYR A 381 14.46 9.47 -5.54
C TYR A 381 13.90 9.04 -4.17
N ASP A 382 12.60 8.74 -4.11
CA ASP A 382 11.81 8.56 -2.90
C ASP A 382 11.60 7.06 -2.58
N TYR A 383 12.72 6.37 -2.39
CA TYR A 383 12.81 4.90 -2.38
C TYR A 383 12.04 4.24 -1.26
N GLY A 384 12.19 4.74 -0.03
CA GLY A 384 11.56 4.16 1.15
C GLY A 384 10.04 4.16 1.02
N ARG A 385 9.46 5.23 0.48
CA ARG A 385 8.03 5.34 0.22
C ARG A 385 7.56 4.37 -0.86
N TRP A 386 8.21 4.34 -2.03
CA TRP A 386 7.79 3.43 -3.11
C TRP A 386 7.91 1.96 -2.72
N PHE A 387 8.97 1.63 -1.98
CA PHE A 387 9.12 0.30 -1.43
C PHE A 387 8.02 -0.01 -0.40
N SER A 388 7.68 0.93 0.48
CA SER A 388 6.56 0.78 1.41
C SER A 388 5.24 0.56 0.68
N VAL A 389 4.99 1.25 -0.44
CA VAL A 389 3.79 1.04 -1.27
C VAL A 389 3.70 -0.41 -1.76
N LEU A 390 4.79 -0.95 -2.30
CA LEU A 390 4.83 -2.35 -2.75
C LEU A 390 4.63 -3.33 -1.58
N CYS A 391 5.25 -3.05 -0.44
CA CYS A 391 5.12 -3.85 0.77
C CYS A 391 3.69 -3.87 1.32
N VAL A 392 3.06 -2.70 1.46
CA VAL A 392 1.66 -2.56 1.89
C VAL A 392 0.73 -3.27 0.91
N ASN A 393 0.92 -3.10 -0.40
CA ASN A 393 0.13 -3.77 -1.41
C ASN A 393 0.18 -5.29 -1.28
N TYR A 394 1.38 -5.85 -1.11
CA TYR A 394 1.53 -7.29 -0.92
C TYR A 394 0.93 -7.77 0.40
N ALA A 395 1.11 -7.02 1.50
CA ALA A 395 0.51 -7.34 2.79
C ALA A 395 -1.02 -7.32 2.76
N LEU A 396 -1.64 -6.37 2.05
CA LEU A 396 -3.10 -6.31 1.83
C LEU A 396 -3.61 -7.58 1.15
N VAL A 397 -2.92 -8.06 0.12
CA VAL A 397 -3.31 -9.29 -0.59
C VAL A 397 -3.05 -10.53 0.27
N ALA A 398 -1.92 -10.59 0.99
CA ALA A 398 -1.60 -11.70 1.90
C ALA A 398 -2.57 -11.80 3.10
N ALA A 399 -3.06 -10.66 3.60
CA ALA A 399 -4.07 -10.60 4.65
C ALA A 399 -5.50 -10.88 4.13
N SER A 400 -5.70 -10.90 2.82
CA SER A 400 -7.00 -11.24 2.24
C SER A 400 -7.27 -12.74 2.42
N LEU A 401 -8.45 -13.09 2.93
CA LEU A 401 -8.77 -14.48 3.26
C LEU A 401 -9.21 -15.29 2.02
N ASN A 402 -10.12 -14.74 1.22
CA ASN A 402 -10.84 -15.52 0.21
C ASN A 402 -9.97 -15.87 -0.99
N LEU A 403 -9.12 -14.94 -1.44
CA LEU A 403 -8.29 -15.15 -2.62
C LEU A 403 -7.26 -16.26 -2.42
N PRO A 404 -6.41 -16.25 -1.37
CA PRO A 404 -5.39 -17.28 -1.23
C PRO A 404 -6.00 -18.67 -1.02
N CYS A 405 -7.09 -18.77 -0.25
CA CYS A 405 -7.77 -20.04 -0.02
C CYS A 405 -8.34 -20.65 -1.32
N ARG A 406 -8.90 -19.80 -2.20
CA ARG A 406 -9.51 -20.26 -3.47
C ARG A 406 -8.45 -20.66 -4.49
N GLU A 407 -7.41 -19.85 -4.66
CA GLU A 407 -6.30 -20.20 -5.54
C GLU A 407 -5.60 -21.48 -5.06
N TYR A 408 -5.37 -21.62 -3.75
CA TYR A 408 -4.77 -22.83 -3.19
C TYR A 408 -5.61 -24.07 -3.46
N ALA A 409 -6.93 -23.99 -3.30
CA ALA A 409 -7.82 -25.11 -3.57
C ALA A 409 -7.73 -25.61 -5.03
N LEU A 410 -7.48 -24.71 -5.99
CA LEU A 410 -7.26 -25.10 -7.39
C LEU A 410 -5.85 -25.57 -7.66
N PHE A 411 -4.85 -24.84 -7.16
CA PHE A 411 -3.45 -25.22 -7.25
C PHE A 411 -3.23 -26.64 -6.74
N ARG A 412 -3.88 -26.98 -5.62
CA ARG A 412 -3.88 -28.34 -5.06
C ARG A 412 -4.51 -29.35 -6.01
N LYS A 413 -5.68 -29.08 -6.60
CA LYS A 413 -6.31 -30.02 -7.53
C LYS A 413 -5.43 -30.34 -8.74
N GLU A 414 -4.66 -29.36 -9.21
CA GLU A 414 -3.73 -29.53 -10.33
C GLU A 414 -2.45 -30.29 -9.95
N HIS A 415 -2.02 -30.20 -8.69
CA HIS A 415 -0.74 -30.74 -8.21
C HIS A 415 -0.90 -31.86 -7.18
N ALA A 416 -2.11 -32.39 -7.00
CA ALA A 416 -2.39 -33.47 -6.08
C ALA A 416 -1.72 -34.75 -6.58
N HIS A 417 -0.47 -34.96 -6.17
CA HIS A 417 0.15 -36.28 -6.19
C HIS A 417 -0.39 -37.08 -5.00
N GLU A 418 -0.56 -38.40 -5.19
CA GLU A 418 -0.92 -39.39 -4.17
C GLU A 418 0.16 -39.50 -3.07
N THR A 419 0.42 -38.41 -2.35
CA THR A 419 1.38 -38.39 -1.25
C THR A 419 0.63 -38.66 0.04
N ALA A 420 0.78 -39.89 0.52
CA ALA A 420 0.21 -40.36 1.77
C ALA A 420 0.80 -39.59 2.96
N GLY A 421 -0.06 -39.00 3.78
CA GLY A 421 0.10 -38.96 5.24
C GLY A 421 1.26 -38.15 5.84
N ALA A 422 1.70 -37.04 5.25
CA ALA A 422 2.63 -36.16 5.96
C ALA A 422 1.92 -35.40 7.11
N GLU A 423 2.49 -35.46 8.32
CA GLU A 423 1.96 -34.74 9.50
C GLU A 423 1.83 -33.23 9.24
N SER A 424 0.70 -32.64 9.65
CA SER A 424 0.49 -31.19 9.51
C SER A 424 1.38 -30.41 10.49
N LEU A 425 2.50 -29.89 9.99
CA LEU A 425 3.35 -29.00 10.79
C LEU A 425 2.58 -27.72 11.17
N ARG A 426 2.81 -27.24 12.40
CA ARG A 426 2.13 -26.02 12.90
C ARG A 426 2.61 -24.75 12.21
N HIS A 427 3.85 -24.76 11.76
CA HIS A 427 4.54 -23.68 11.08
C HIS A 427 5.07 -24.20 9.75
N LEU A 428 5.27 -23.30 8.80
CA LEU A 428 5.82 -23.68 7.50
C LEU A 428 7.26 -24.19 7.61
N ASP A 429 8.03 -23.60 8.53
CA ASP A 429 9.42 -23.99 8.81
C ASP A 429 9.50 -24.73 10.16
N SER A 430 10.67 -25.27 10.48
CA SER A 430 10.92 -25.85 11.80
C SER A 430 10.62 -24.82 12.90
N ARG A 431 10.19 -25.29 14.07
CA ARG A 431 9.83 -24.42 15.20
C ARG A 431 10.99 -23.48 15.57
N ALA A 432 12.22 -23.98 15.57
CA ALA A 432 13.42 -23.21 15.87
C ALA A 432 13.65 -22.08 14.86
N VAL A 433 13.58 -22.39 13.56
CA VAL A 433 13.71 -21.40 12.48
C VAL A 433 12.60 -20.36 12.58
N PHE A 434 11.38 -20.81 12.88
CA PHE A 434 10.24 -19.91 13.02
C PHE A 434 10.46 -18.85 14.10
N TYR A 435 10.84 -19.27 15.31
CA TYR A 435 11.06 -18.33 16.41
C TYR A 435 12.29 -17.46 16.17
N ALA A 436 13.41 -18.03 15.70
CA ALA A 436 14.63 -17.27 15.44
C ALA A 436 14.38 -16.11 14.46
N LEU A 437 13.79 -16.38 13.30
CA LEU A 437 13.48 -15.35 12.31
C LEU A 437 12.42 -14.36 12.81
N SER A 438 11.37 -14.85 13.49
CA SER A 438 10.33 -13.96 14.01
C SER A 438 10.86 -13.01 15.09
N ILE A 439 11.76 -13.47 15.97
CA ILE A 439 12.39 -12.62 16.99
C ILE A 439 13.22 -11.52 16.31
N VAL A 440 14.06 -11.88 15.33
CA VAL A 440 14.85 -10.90 14.57
C VAL A 440 13.93 -9.88 13.92
N ILE A 441 12.89 -10.31 13.22
CA ILE A 441 11.93 -9.40 12.57
C ILE A 441 11.21 -8.50 13.58
N CYS A 442 10.83 -9.01 14.75
CA CYS A 442 10.25 -8.19 15.82
C CYS A 442 11.23 -7.13 16.34
N ILE A 443 12.51 -7.47 16.51
CA ILE A 443 13.55 -6.52 16.91
C ILE A 443 13.73 -5.46 15.82
N LEU A 444 13.83 -5.88 14.56
CA LEU A 444 13.92 -4.97 13.42
C LEU A 444 12.71 -4.04 13.34
N ALA A 445 11.50 -4.55 13.58
CA ALA A 445 10.29 -3.75 13.57
C ALA A 445 10.27 -2.66 14.68
N LEU A 446 10.98 -2.89 15.77
CA LEU A 446 11.11 -1.91 16.86
C LEU A 446 12.26 -0.91 16.66
N THR A 447 13.31 -1.30 15.92
CA THR A 447 14.59 -0.56 15.88
C THR A 447 14.85 0.11 14.53
N LEU A 448 14.36 -0.45 13.44
CA LEU A 448 14.52 0.12 12.12
C LEU A 448 13.48 1.21 11.89
N TRP A 449 13.95 2.29 11.29
CA TRP A 449 13.12 3.31 10.69
C TRP A 449 13.38 3.27 9.19
N LEU A 450 12.32 3.26 8.39
CA LEU A 450 12.44 3.37 6.95
C LEU A 450 12.31 4.84 6.57
N PRO A 451 13.41 5.55 6.25
CA PRO A 451 13.32 6.96 5.90
C PRO A 451 12.60 7.13 4.56
N HIS A 452 11.69 8.10 4.51
CA HIS A 452 11.00 8.55 3.31
C HIS A 452 11.98 9.11 2.28
N TYR A 453 12.94 9.96 2.71
CA TYR A 453 14.02 10.47 1.88
C TYR A 453 15.33 10.51 2.67
N CYS A 454 16.39 9.94 2.10
CA CYS A 454 17.72 9.85 2.71
C CYS A 454 18.64 11.01 2.27
N ILE A 455 18.08 12.15 1.85
CA ILE A 455 18.86 13.23 1.21
C ILE A 455 19.72 13.99 2.23
N PHE A 456 19.31 14.08 3.49
CA PHE A 456 19.99 14.92 4.48
C PHE A 456 20.54 14.17 5.69
N VAL A 457 19.84 13.16 6.22
CA VAL A 457 20.30 12.32 7.34
C VAL A 457 19.64 10.94 7.24
N CYS A 458 20.44 9.87 7.12
CA CYS A 458 19.95 8.47 7.14
C CYS A 458 20.09 7.86 8.53
N GLU A 459 19.35 8.37 9.51
CA GLU A 459 19.20 7.68 10.81
C GLU A 459 18.25 6.49 10.65
N ILE A 460 18.80 5.37 10.21
CA ILE A 460 18.06 4.12 9.95
C ILE A 460 17.77 3.36 11.24
N VAL A 461 18.62 3.53 12.26
CA VAL A 461 18.48 2.91 13.58
C VAL A 461 18.13 3.99 14.59
N ARG A 462 16.98 3.86 15.25
CA ARG A 462 16.56 4.75 16.33
C ARG A 462 16.12 3.95 17.55
N SER A 463 16.26 4.56 18.72
CA SER A 463 15.73 3.98 19.96
C SER A 463 14.20 3.90 19.87
N PRO A 464 13.58 2.74 20.19
CA PRO A 464 12.13 2.61 20.23
C PRO A 464 11.48 3.63 21.18
N LEU A 465 12.20 4.05 22.23
CA LEU A 465 11.73 5.03 23.20
C LEU A 465 11.51 6.41 22.57
N VAL A 466 12.27 6.78 21.53
CA VAL A 466 12.14 8.07 20.84
C VAL A 466 10.77 8.21 20.16
N PHE A 467 10.22 7.10 19.64
CA PHE A 467 8.88 7.08 19.04
C PHE A 467 7.78 7.31 20.10
N PHE A 468 7.91 6.71 21.28
CA PHE A 468 6.95 6.89 22.36
C PHE A 468 7.14 8.22 23.08
N SER A 469 8.33 8.81 23.00
CA SER A 469 8.70 10.08 23.61
C SER A 469 8.59 11.25 22.64
N HIS A 470 7.52 11.37 21.86
CA HIS A 470 7.14 12.64 21.16
C HIS A 470 7.10 13.89 22.09
N TYR A 471 7.50 13.74 23.35
CA TYR A 471 7.41 14.63 24.49
C TYR A 471 8.72 15.30 24.94
N TYR A 472 9.90 15.13 24.32
CA TYR A 472 11.11 15.74 24.91
C TYR A 472 12.07 16.52 24.01
N PHE A 473 11.93 16.52 22.69
CA PHE A 473 12.81 17.34 21.84
C PHE A 473 12.10 17.90 20.61
N VAL A 474 11.27 18.92 20.82
CA VAL A 474 11.08 20.01 19.85
C VAL A 474 10.88 21.29 20.67
N ASN A 475 11.97 22.05 20.84
CA ASN A 475 11.88 23.51 20.95
C ASN A 475 11.64 24.07 19.55
#